data_AF-A0A2X1BR61-F1
#
_entry.id   AF-A0A2X1BR61-F1
#
_cell.length_a   1.000
_cell.length_b   1.000
_cell.length_c   1.000
_cell.angle_alpha   90.00
_cell.angle_beta   90.00
_cell.angle_gamma   90.00
#
_symmetry.space_group_name_H-M   'P 1'
#
loop_
_entity.id
_entity.type
_entity.pdbx_description
1 polymer ?
#
loop_
_entity_poly.entity_id
_entity_poly.type
_entity_poly.pdbx_seq_one_letter_code
_entity_poly.pdbx_strand_id
1 'polypeptide(L)'
;MVRPNGIGRSVAIFACGSLLLICGVIGLGLLAPGDGVVPDAMDRLSPLVLAAIGFAVMTVEAAVFTLLPTELSRRFFKSVWPGLALGGGAYIVGIHWDNGWLGLATSAWIWMVVTTAYLLDRRRSLLRASIQAVGLKWVFWSFALTSLVSAA
;
A
#
# COMPACT_ATOMS: atom_id res chain seq x y z
N MET A 1 -29.40 -17.55 11.33
CA MET A 1 -28.61 -16.50 10.66
C MET A 1 -27.27 -16.35 11.37
N VAL A 2 -26.21 -16.94 10.84
CA VAL A 2 -24.85 -16.78 11.39
C VAL A 2 -24.36 -15.39 11.01
N ARG A 3 -24.15 -14.50 11.99
CA ARG A 3 -23.46 -13.23 11.72
C ARG A 3 -22.05 -13.59 11.24
N PRO A 4 -21.58 -13.13 10.06
CA PRO A 4 -20.21 -13.38 9.67
C PRO A 4 -19.31 -12.78 10.75
N ASN A 5 -18.50 -13.63 11.40
CA ASN A 5 -17.57 -13.21 12.43
C ASN A 5 -16.70 -12.07 11.87
N GLY A 6 -16.60 -10.96 12.60
CA GLY A 6 -15.94 -9.75 12.12
C GLY A 6 -14.47 -9.97 11.71
N ILE A 7 -13.85 -11.06 12.17
CA ILE A 7 -12.51 -11.52 11.82
C ILE A 7 -12.49 -12.11 10.39
N GLY A 8 -13.42 -12.99 10.05
CA GLY A 8 -13.46 -13.66 8.73
C GLY A 8 -13.57 -12.66 7.58
N ARG A 9 -14.32 -11.57 7.77
CA ARG A 9 -14.40 -10.51 6.75
C ARG A 9 -13.11 -9.68 6.63
N SER A 10 -12.38 -9.39 7.72
CA SER A 10 -11.08 -8.72 7.60
C SER A 10 -10.08 -9.57 6.86
N VAL A 11 -10.04 -10.86 7.17
CA VAL A 11 -9.19 -11.83 6.47
C VAL A 11 -9.51 -11.82 4.98
N ALA A 12 -10.80 -11.83 4.62
CA ALA A 12 -11.22 -11.72 3.22
C ALA A 12 -10.79 -10.39 2.57
N ILE A 13 -10.99 -9.24 3.22
CA ILE A 13 -10.57 -7.94 2.67
C ILE A 13 -9.04 -7.90 2.50
N PHE A 14 -8.29 -8.44 3.46
CA PHE A 14 -6.83 -8.50 3.38
C PHE A 14 -6.39 -9.40 2.23
N ALA A 15 -6.90 -10.63 2.14
CA ALA A 15 -6.57 -11.56 1.07
C ALA A 15 -6.90 -10.99 -0.32
N CYS A 16 -8.11 -10.43 -0.49
CA CYS A 16 -8.50 -9.78 -1.73
C CYS A 16 -7.63 -8.56 -2.06
N GLY A 17 -7.29 -7.73 -1.06
CA GLY A 17 -6.38 -6.60 -1.24
C GLY A 17 -4.99 -7.04 -1.70
N SER A 18 -4.42 -8.07 -1.05
CA SER A 18 -3.13 -8.65 -1.44
C SER A 18 -3.15 -9.19 -2.86
N LEU A 19 -4.20 -9.91 -3.25
CA LEU A 19 -4.38 -10.41 -4.61
C LEU A 19 -4.46 -9.26 -5.63
N LEU A 20 -5.22 -8.20 -5.34
CA LEU A 20 -5.34 -7.03 -6.22
C LEU A 20 -4.00 -6.30 -6.38
N LEU A 21 -3.19 -6.22 -5.33
CA LEU A 21 -1.85 -5.63 -5.42
C LEU A 21 -0.95 -6.46 -6.32
N ILE A 22 -0.87 -7.78 -6.08
CA ILE A 22 -0.02 -8.69 -6.85
C ILE A 22 -0.44 -8.72 -8.32
N CYS A 23 -1.73 -8.96 -8.60
CA CYS A 23 -2.24 -9.02 -9.96
C CYS A 23 -2.12 -7.68 -10.69
N GLY A 24 -2.35 -6.56 -10.00
CA GLY A 24 -2.21 -5.23 -10.58
C GLY A 24 -0.78 -4.92 -10.98
N VAL A 25 0.20 -5.25 -10.13
CA VAL A 25 1.63 -5.07 -10.44
C VAL A 25 2.06 -5.96 -11.58
N ILE A 26 1.67 -7.24 -11.59
CA ILE A 26 1.97 -8.15 -12.71
C ILE A 26 1.37 -7.61 -14.01
N GLY A 27 0.08 -7.23 -13.99
CA GLY A 27 -0.61 -6.71 -15.17
C GLY A 27 -0.02 -5.40 -15.70
N LEU A 28 0.37 -4.48 -14.82
CA LEU A 28 1.03 -3.23 -15.18
C LEU A 28 2.49 -3.45 -15.62
N GLY A 29 3.19 -4.41 -15.01
CA GLY A 29 4.55 -4.82 -15.39
C GLY A 29 4.61 -5.44 -16.79
N LEU A 30 3.56 -6.16 -17.21
CA LEU A 30 3.43 -6.62 -18.61
C LEU A 30 3.34 -5.46 -19.62
N LEU A 31 3.02 -4.23 -19.17
CA LEU A 31 2.89 -3.05 -20.02
C LEU A 31 4.18 -2.21 -20.11
N ALA A 32 5.23 -2.50 -19.32
CA ALA A 32 6.55 -1.89 -19.50
C ALA A 32 7.68 -2.90 -19.30
N PRO A 33 8.40 -3.27 -20.38
CA PRO A 33 9.68 -3.93 -20.24
C PRO A 33 10.69 -2.89 -19.76
N GLY A 34 11.19 -3.05 -18.54
CA GLY A 34 12.24 -2.22 -18.00
C GLY A 34 13.15 -3.06 -17.12
N ASP A 35 14.44 -2.98 -17.38
CA ASP A 35 15.46 -3.64 -16.58
C ASP A 35 15.44 -3.01 -15.19
N GLY A 36 15.04 -3.79 -14.18
CA GLY A 36 15.02 -3.34 -12.79
C GLY A 36 16.43 -3.01 -12.35
N VAL A 37 16.77 -1.73 -12.23
CA VAL A 37 18.05 -1.32 -11.67
C VAL A 37 17.95 -1.42 -10.14
N VAL A 38 18.45 -2.52 -9.59
CA VAL A 38 18.69 -2.61 -8.14
C VAL A 38 19.91 -1.74 -7.84
N PRO A 39 19.80 -0.71 -6.98
CA PRO A 39 20.97 0.10 -6.62
C PRO A 39 22.01 -0.77 -5.90
N ASP A 40 23.27 -0.75 -6.33
CA ASP A 40 24.41 -1.49 -5.75
C ASP A 40 24.55 -1.36 -4.21
N ALA A 41 23.95 -0.32 -3.63
CA ALA A 41 23.91 -0.09 -2.19
C ALA A 41 23.00 -1.08 -1.43
N MET A 42 22.00 -1.66 -2.10
CA MET A 42 21.06 -2.61 -1.49
C MET A 42 21.69 -3.98 -1.24
N ASP A 43 22.64 -4.41 -2.07
CA ASP A 43 23.32 -5.71 -1.95
C ASP A 43 24.20 -5.82 -0.70
N ARG A 44 24.54 -4.68 -0.07
CA ARG A 44 25.37 -4.63 1.14
C ARG A 44 24.58 -4.77 2.44
N LEU A 45 23.25 -4.71 2.38
CA LEU A 45 22.39 -4.82 3.55
C LEU A 45 22.00 -6.29 3.78
N SER A 46 22.04 -6.72 5.04
CA SER A 46 21.52 -8.05 5.37
C SER A 46 20.00 -8.11 5.12
N PRO A 47 19.44 -9.27 4.75
CA PRO A 47 18.01 -9.40 4.48
C PRO A 47 17.12 -8.95 5.65
N LEU A 48 17.58 -9.17 6.88
CA LEU A 48 16.87 -8.74 8.08
C LEU A 48 16.81 -7.21 8.21
N VAL A 49 17.93 -6.53 7.95
CA VAL A 49 18.00 -5.07 8.00
C VAL A 49 17.11 -4.48 6.91
N LEU A 50 17.14 -5.05 5.72
CA LEU A 50 16.28 -4.63 4.62
C LEU A 50 14.79 -4.81 4.96
N ALA A 51 14.42 -5.95 5.54
CA ALA A 51 13.05 -6.21 6.00
C ALA A 51 12.59 -5.22 7.07
N ALA A 52 13.46 -4.85 8.02
CA ALA A 52 13.16 -3.89 9.06
C ALA A 52 12.96 -2.47 8.49
N ILE A 53 13.83 -2.04 7.58
CA ILE A 53 13.72 -0.75 6.89
C ILE A 53 12.43 -0.71 6.06
N GLY A 54 12.19 -1.75 5.26
CA GLY A 54 10.97 -1.88 4.47
C GLY A 54 9.71 -1.79 5.33
N PHE A 55 9.67 -2.51 6.44
CA PHE A 55 8.55 -2.43 7.38
C PHE A 55 8.36 -1.04 7.96
N ALA A 56 9.44 -0.38 8.40
CA ALA A 56 9.38 0.97 8.96
C ALA A 56 8.86 1.98 7.92
N VAL A 57 9.42 1.96 6.70
CA VAL A 57 9.02 2.87 5.61
C VAL A 57 7.57 2.64 5.22
N MET A 58 7.16 1.39 4.99
CA MET A 58 5.78 1.06 4.61
C MET A 58 4.75 1.43 5.69
N THR A 59 5.14 1.32 6.96
CA THR A 59 4.30 1.76 8.09
C THR A 59 4.12 3.27 8.08
N VAL A 60 5.22 4.02 7.93
CA VAL A 60 5.19 5.49 7.85
C VAL A 60 4.38 5.94 6.64
N GLU A 61 4.58 5.31 5.48
CA GLU A 61 3.88 5.62 4.25
C GLU A 61 2.37 5.41 4.38
N ALA A 62 1.94 4.27 4.92
CA ALA A 62 0.52 4.03 5.22
C ALA A 62 -0.03 5.09 6.19
N ALA A 63 0.71 5.41 7.25
CA ALA A 63 0.29 6.37 8.25
C ALA A 63 0.12 7.78 7.65
N VAL A 64 1.11 8.27 6.91
CA VAL A 64 1.18 9.63 6.39
C VAL A 64 0.22 9.84 5.21
N PHE A 65 0.07 8.85 4.33
CA PHE A 65 -0.68 9.04 3.08
C PHE A 65 -2.08 8.42 3.07
N THR A 66 -2.42 7.61 4.07
CA THR A 66 -3.74 6.98 4.18
C THR A 66 -4.38 7.24 5.53
N LEU A 67 -3.79 6.81 6.63
CA LEU A 67 -4.46 6.82 7.94
C LEU A 67 -4.66 8.25 8.46
N LEU A 68 -3.58 9.01 8.64
CA LEU A 68 -3.62 10.34 9.25
C LEU A 68 -4.49 11.31 8.44
N PRO A 69 -4.34 11.45 7.11
CA PRO A 69 -5.20 12.35 6.33
C PRO A 69 -6.67 11.97 6.46
N THR A 70 -6.99 10.67 6.39
CA THR A 70 -8.36 10.18 6.52
C THR A 70 -8.94 10.49 7.90
N GLU A 71 -8.21 10.20 8.99
CA GLU A 71 -8.70 10.39 10.34
C GLU A 71 -8.80 11.86 10.74
N LEU A 72 -7.79 12.67 10.40
CA LEU A 72 -7.83 14.12 10.63
C LEU A 72 -8.97 14.75 9.84
N SER A 73 -9.11 14.39 8.56
CA SER A 73 -10.19 14.93 7.73
C SER A 73 -11.56 14.58 8.30
N ARG A 74 -11.76 13.34 8.75
CA ARG A 74 -13.02 12.95 9.40
C ARG A 74 -13.28 13.73 10.68
N ARG A 75 -12.25 13.95 11.48
CA ARG A 75 -12.37 14.64 12.77
C ARG A 75 -12.74 16.11 12.57
N PHE A 76 -12.12 16.80 11.63
CA PHE A 76 -12.28 18.24 11.45
C PHE A 76 -13.38 18.62 10.44
N PHE A 77 -13.54 17.85 9.36
CA PHE A 77 -14.49 18.16 8.28
C PHE A 77 -15.72 17.23 8.26
N LYS A 78 -15.82 16.27 9.20
CA LYS A 78 -16.88 15.23 9.22
C LYS A 78 -16.97 14.42 7.91
N SER A 79 -15.91 14.44 7.10
CA SER A 79 -15.83 13.83 5.77
C SER A 79 -14.45 13.22 5.57
N VAL A 80 -14.38 12.09 4.87
CA VAL A 80 -13.10 11.46 4.48
C VAL A 80 -12.49 12.11 3.25
N TRP A 81 -13.31 12.69 2.37
CA TRP A 81 -12.92 13.08 1.02
C TRP A 81 -11.74 14.06 0.97
N PRO A 82 -11.70 15.14 1.78
CA PRO A 82 -10.54 16.04 1.79
C PRO A 82 -9.24 15.30 2.15
N GLY A 83 -9.28 14.44 3.17
CA GLY A 83 -8.15 13.62 3.58
C GLY A 83 -7.69 12.64 2.49
N LEU A 84 -8.64 12.02 1.79
CA LEU A 84 -8.33 11.13 0.68
C LEU A 84 -7.67 11.89 -0.48
N ALA A 85 -8.20 13.05 -0.84
CA ALA A 85 -7.63 13.89 -1.90
C ALA A 85 -6.22 14.35 -1.55
N LEU A 86 -5.99 14.80 -0.31
CA LEU A 86 -4.67 15.24 0.14
C LEU A 86 -3.67 14.07 0.24
N GLY A 87 -4.07 12.96 0.86
CA GLY A 87 -3.21 11.78 1.00
C GLY A 87 -2.85 11.15 -0.33
N GLY A 88 -3.85 10.97 -1.20
CA GLY A 88 -3.66 10.44 -2.55
C GLY A 88 -2.87 11.39 -3.44
N GLY A 89 -3.19 12.69 -3.44
CA GLY A 89 -2.45 13.69 -4.20
C GLY A 89 -0.98 13.78 -3.78
N ALA A 90 -0.70 13.85 -2.48
CA ALA A 90 0.67 13.87 -1.97
C ALA A 90 1.44 12.59 -2.31
N TYR A 91 0.81 11.42 -2.19
CA TYR A 91 1.46 10.16 -2.51
C TYR A 91 1.71 9.98 -4.01
N ILE A 92 0.67 10.15 -4.82
CA ILE A 92 0.73 9.86 -6.26
C ILE A 92 1.54 10.94 -6.97
N VAL A 93 1.18 12.21 -6.79
CA VAL A 93 1.80 13.33 -7.51
C VAL A 93 3.00 13.88 -6.74
N GLY A 94 2.94 13.97 -5.42
CA GLY A 94 4.07 14.53 -4.65
C GLY A 94 5.31 13.64 -4.63
N ILE A 95 5.13 12.32 -4.50
CA ILE A 95 6.25 11.37 -4.36
C ILE A 95 6.60 10.65 -5.68
N HIS A 96 5.60 10.33 -6.50
CA HIS A 96 5.77 9.41 -7.63
C HIS A 96 5.64 10.07 -9.01
N TRP A 97 5.68 11.41 -9.09
CA TRP A 97 5.58 12.13 -10.36
C TRP A 97 6.69 11.80 -11.35
N ASP A 98 7.92 11.71 -10.86
CA ASP A 98 9.09 11.48 -11.71
C ASP A 98 9.22 10.02 -12.18
N ASN A 99 8.35 9.12 -11.72
CA ASN A 99 8.35 7.70 -12.10
C ASN A 99 7.67 7.43 -13.46
N GLY A 100 7.27 8.48 -14.17
CA GLY A 100 6.54 8.38 -15.44
C GLY A 100 5.09 7.88 -15.28
N TRP A 101 4.38 7.77 -16.40
CA TRP A 101 2.94 7.46 -16.40
C TRP A 101 2.62 6.10 -15.78
N LEU A 102 3.47 5.08 -15.99
CA LEU A 102 3.26 3.75 -15.43
C LEU A 102 3.54 3.74 -13.92
N GLY A 103 4.58 4.44 -13.47
CA GLY A 103 4.85 4.62 -12.05
C GLY A 103 3.70 5.33 -11.34
N LEU A 104 3.16 6.39 -11.94
CA LEU A 104 1.96 7.09 -11.45
C LEU A 104 0.74 6.17 -11.38
N ALA A 105 0.47 5.39 -12.43
CA ALA A 105 -0.64 4.45 -12.47
C ALA A 105 -0.51 3.36 -11.40
N THR A 106 0.70 2.83 -11.21
CA THR A 106 1.01 1.81 -10.20
C THR A 106 0.84 2.38 -8.79
N SER A 107 1.36 3.57 -8.52
CA SER A 107 1.20 4.25 -7.23
C SER A 107 -0.26 4.58 -6.92
N ALA A 108 -1.01 5.09 -7.91
CA ALA A 108 -2.44 5.33 -7.76
C ALA A 108 -3.20 4.04 -7.44
N TRP A 109 -2.89 2.94 -8.13
CA TRP A 109 -3.47 1.62 -7.87
C TRP A 109 -3.21 1.14 -6.44
N ILE A 110 -1.95 1.14 -6.00
CA ILE A 110 -1.56 0.70 -4.66
C ILE A 110 -2.31 1.52 -3.61
N TRP A 111 -2.31 2.85 -3.76
CA TRP A 111 -2.99 3.74 -2.82
C TRP A 111 -4.49 3.48 -2.77
N MET A 112 -5.16 3.29 -3.91
CA MET A 112 -6.59 2.98 -3.97
C MET A 112 -6.91 1.66 -3.27
N VAL A 113 -6.14 0.60 -3.50
CA VAL A 113 -6.38 -0.72 -2.88
C VAL A 113 -6.21 -0.64 -1.36
N VAL A 114 -5.10 -0.06 -0.88
CA VAL A 114 -4.81 0.10 0.55
C VAL A 114 -5.88 0.96 1.24
N THR A 115 -6.20 2.11 0.64
CA THR A 115 -7.19 3.05 1.18
C THR A 115 -8.59 2.45 1.21
N THR A 116 -8.98 1.72 0.17
CA THR A 116 -10.29 1.06 0.11
C THR A 116 -10.40 -0.02 1.18
N ALA A 117 -9.38 -0.87 1.31
CA ALA A 117 -9.33 -1.90 2.35
C ALA A 117 -9.42 -1.30 3.75
N TYR A 118 -8.67 -0.22 4.00
CA TYR A 118 -8.73 0.55 5.24
C TYR A 118 -10.16 1.04 5.53
N LEU A 119 -10.78 1.76 4.61
CA LEU A 119 -12.12 2.35 4.79
C LEU A 119 -13.21 1.29 5.03
N LEU A 120 -13.08 0.11 4.41
CA LEU A 120 -14.02 -0.99 4.58
C LEU A 120 -13.96 -1.60 5.98
N ASP A 121 -12.77 -1.81 6.54
CA ASP A 121 -12.63 -2.42 7.87
C ASP A 121 -12.69 -1.40 9.03
N ARG A 122 -12.33 -0.14 8.76
CA ARG A 122 -12.34 0.98 9.73
C ARG A 122 -13.69 1.16 10.41
N ARG A 123 -14.80 0.84 9.74
CA ARG A 123 -16.17 0.93 10.31
C ARG A 123 -16.36 0.04 11.53
N ARG A 124 -15.51 -0.98 11.71
CA ARG A 124 -15.58 -1.94 12.82
C ARG A 124 -14.48 -1.76 13.84
N SER A 125 -13.25 -1.56 13.37
CA SER A 125 -12.09 -1.43 14.24
C SER A 125 -11.02 -0.60 13.56
N LEU A 126 -10.67 0.52 14.19
CA LEU A 126 -9.58 1.37 13.73
C LEU A 126 -8.24 0.64 13.79
N LEU A 127 -7.96 -0.07 14.88
CA LEU A 127 -6.71 -0.81 15.07
C LEU A 127 -6.51 -1.87 13.99
N ARG A 128 -7.52 -2.71 13.74
CA ARG A 128 -7.44 -3.73 12.69
C ARG A 128 -7.27 -3.14 11.31
N ALA A 129 -8.06 -2.12 10.97
CA ALA A 129 -7.94 -1.45 9.68
C ALA A 129 -6.54 -0.86 9.48
N SER A 130 -5.95 -0.31 10.53
CA SER A 130 -4.59 0.24 10.52
C SER A 130 -3.55 -0.84 10.29
N ILE A 131 -3.60 -1.95 11.05
CA ILE A 131 -2.73 -3.11 10.86
C ILE A 131 -2.88 -3.67 9.44
N GLN A 132 -4.10 -3.73 8.93
CA GLN A 132 -4.38 -4.25 7.59
C GLN A 132 -3.80 -3.35 6.49
N ALA A 133 -3.91 -2.02 6.63
CA ALA A 133 -3.34 -1.07 5.68
C ALA A 133 -1.81 -1.16 5.63
N VAL A 134 -1.15 -1.24 6.80
CA VAL A 134 0.30 -1.45 6.91
C VAL A 134 0.69 -2.81 6.31
N GLY A 135 -0.05 -3.87 6.65
CA GLY A 135 0.18 -5.21 6.13
C GLY A 135 0.08 -5.28 4.61
N LEU A 136 -0.88 -4.58 3.99
CA LEU A 136 -1.02 -4.53 2.53
C LEU A 136 0.16 -3.80 1.86
N LYS A 137 0.63 -2.69 2.44
CA LYS A 137 1.85 -2.02 1.96
C LYS A 137 3.07 -2.94 2.08
N TRP A 138 3.19 -3.67 3.18
CA TRP A 138 4.27 -4.64 3.36
C TRP A 138 4.21 -5.79 2.36
N VAL A 139 3.03 -6.36 2.10
CA VAL A 139 2.83 -7.41 1.08
C VAL A 139 3.30 -6.92 -0.29
N PHE A 140 2.90 -5.70 -0.67
CA PHE A 140 3.37 -5.09 -1.91
C PHE A 140 4.90 -4.95 -1.93
N TRP A 141 5.50 -4.40 -0.87
CA TRP A 141 6.94 -4.19 -0.79
C TRP A 141 7.73 -5.49 -0.92
N SER A 142 7.31 -6.54 -0.21
CA SER A 142 8.00 -7.84 -0.24
C SER A 142 7.82 -8.55 -1.57
N PHE A 143 6.66 -8.41 -2.20
CA PHE A 143 6.46 -8.91 -3.56
C PHE A 143 7.39 -8.18 -4.54
N ALA A 144 7.40 -6.85 -4.53
CA ALA A 144 8.26 -6.04 -5.38
C ALA A 144 9.75 -6.38 -5.18
N LEU A 145 10.19 -6.53 -3.93
CA LEU A 145 11.55 -6.94 -3.61
C LEU A 145 11.88 -8.34 -4.17
N THR A 146 10.98 -9.31 -4.00
CA THR A 146 11.17 -10.67 -4.51
C THR A 146 11.23 -10.68 -6.04
N SER A 147 10.39 -9.89 -6.71
CA SER A 147 10.39 -9.76 -8.16
C SER A 147 11.67 -9.13 -8.70
N LEU A 148 12.23 -8.12 -8.01
CA LEU A 148 13.50 -7.52 -8.38
C LEU A 148 14.67 -8.50 -8.22
N VAL A 149 14.72 -9.22 -7.09
CA VAL A 149 15.77 -10.23 -6.84
C VAL A 149 15.68 -11.41 -7.81
N SER A 150 14.48 -11.82 -8.22
CA SER A 150 14.30 -12.94 -9.15
C SER A 150 14.56 -12.57 -10.61
N ALA A 151 14.62 -11.27 -10.93
CA ALA A 151 14.88 -10.76 -12.27
C ALA A 151 16.38 -10.43 -12.52
N ALA A 152 17.20 -10.43 -11.47
CA ALA A 152 18.65 -10.29 -11.52
C ALA A 152 19.35 -11.65 -11.72
#